data_AF-A0A7J3D6G5-F1
#
_entry.id   AF-A0A7J3D6G5-F1
#
_cell.length_a   1.000
_cell.length_b   1.000
_cell.length_c   1.000
_cell.angle_alpha   90.00
_cell.angle_beta   90.00
_cell.angle_gamma   90.00
#
_symmetry.space_group_name_H-M   'P 1'
#
loop_
_entity.id
_entity.type
_entity.pdbx_description
1 polymer ?
#
loop_
_entity_poly.entity_id
_entity_poly.type
_entity_poly.pdbx_seq_one_letter_code
_entity_poly.pdbx_strand_id
1 'polypeptide(L)'
;MVLVKVYRITSFTAPDTGEPGKQIELVEVKRQPLMSQQYGDEAAKVTHSIITQIQSMGLFPPMAKELTYPKVVLFLTEKEFDQLQVPMNVNDTYELTFEKEKMLFKLPE
;
A
#
# COMPACT_ATOMS: atom_id res chain seq x y z
N MET A 1 -13.68 8.83 3.70
CA MET A 1 -13.12 8.44 2.39
C MET A 1 -11.60 8.39 2.51
N VAL A 2 -10.96 7.35 1.98
CA VAL A 2 -9.51 7.15 1.98
C VAL A 2 -9.10 6.67 0.59
N LEU A 3 -8.00 7.18 0.03
CA LEU A 3 -7.46 6.66 -1.21
C LEU A 3 -6.63 5.41 -0.94
N VAL A 4 -6.89 4.36 -1.70
CA VAL A 4 -6.16 3.09 -1.62
C VAL A 4 -5.60 2.72 -2.99
N LYS A 5 -4.36 2.23 -3.02
CA LYS A 5 -3.71 1.70 -4.21
C LYS A 5 -3.66 0.18 -4.13
N VAL A 6 -3.93 -0.51 -5.24
CA VAL A 6 -3.67 -1.95 -5.36
C VAL A 6 -2.16 -2.13 -5.38
N TYR A 7 -1.61 -2.63 -4.28
CA TYR A 7 -0.17 -2.84 -4.11
C TYR A 7 0.30 -4.11 -4.80
N ARG A 8 -0.48 -5.19 -4.66
CA ARG A 8 -0.12 -6.51 -5.17
C ARG A 8 -1.39 -7.33 -5.41
N ILE A 9 -1.34 -8.15 -6.46
CA ILE A 9 -2.30 -9.23 -6.70
C ILE A 9 -1.51 -10.53 -6.83
N THR A 10 -1.85 -11.54 -6.03
CA THR A 10 -1.25 -12.88 -6.11
C THR A 10 -2.36 -13.91 -6.24
N SER A 11 -2.06 -15.04 -6.91
CA SER A 11 -2.98 -16.18 -6.87
C SER A 11 -2.87 -16.91 -5.53
N PHE A 12 -3.98 -17.51 -5.10
CA PHE A 12 -4.00 -18.50 -4.04
C PHE A 12 -4.90 -19.67 -4.45
N THR A 13 -4.77 -20.79 -3.74
CA THR A 13 -5.65 -21.94 -3.88
C THR A 13 -6.44 -22.08 -2.58
N ALA A 14 -7.77 -22.07 -2.68
CA ALA A 14 -8.65 -22.20 -1.54
C ALA A 14 -8.41 -23.57 -0.86
N PRO A 15 -8.11 -23.61 0.45
CA PRO A 15 -7.68 -24.85 1.11
C PRO A 15 -8.81 -25.88 1.27
N ASP A 16 -10.06 -25.42 1.26
CA ASP A 16 -11.27 -26.21 1.45
C ASP A 16 -11.82 -26.76 0.13
N THR A 17 -11.88 -25.93 -0.91
CA THR A 17 -12.46 -26.30 -2.22
C THR A 17 -11.42 -26.68 -3.27
N GLY A 18 -10.16 -26.26 -3.11
CA GLY A 18 -9.12 -26.40 -4.12
C GLY A 18 -9.26 -25.42 -5.30
N GLU A 19 -10.22 -24.50 -5.25
CA GLU A 19 -10.45 -23.54 -6.32
C GLU A 19 -9.37 -22.45 -6.36
N PRO A 20 -8.98 -21.96 -7.55
CA PRO A 20 -8.09 -20.81 -7.66
C PRO A 20 -8.81 -19.53 -7.21
N GLY A 21 -8.03 -18.61 -6.66
CA GLY A 21 -8.49 -17.28 -6.28
C GLY A 21 -7.38 -16.24 -6.36
N LYS A 22 -7.76 -14.99 -6.08
CA LYS A 22 -6.88 -13.83 -6.04
C LYS A 22 -6.82 -13.24 -4.63
N GLN A 23 -5.61 -13.04 -4.15
CA GLN A 23 -5.31 -12.20 -3.00
C GLN A 23 -4.97 -10.80 -3.52
N ILE A 24 -5.74 -9.80 -3.10
CA ILE A 24 -5.59 -8.41 -3.51
C ILE A 24 -5.22 -7.60 -2.29
N GLU A 25 -4.04 -7.00 -2.30
CA GLU A 25 -3.54 -6.15 -1.22
C GLU A 25 -3.71 -4.68 -1.59
N LEU A 26 -4.52 -3.97 -0.81
CA LEU A 26 -4.75 -2.54 -0.94
C LEU A 26 -4.03 -1.79 0.18
N VAL A 27 -3.24 -0.78 -0.20
CA VAL A 27 -2.49 0.07 0.72
C VAL A 27 -3.01 1.50 0.67
N GLU A 28 -3.08 2.15 1.81
CA GLU A 28 -3.49 3.54 1.93
C GLU A 28 -2.45 4.46 1.27
N VAL A 29 -2.92 5.35 0.40
CA VAL A 29 -2.12 6.40 -0.22
C VAL A 29 -1.99 7.55 0.77
N LYS A 30 -0.96 7.49 1.62
CA LYS A 30 -0.61 8.64 2.47
C LYS A 30 0.12 9.68 1.64
N ARG A 31 -0.42 10.89 1.58
CA ARG A 31 0.38 12.07 1.24
C ARG A 31 1.36 12.26 2.41
N GLN A 32 2.59 11.78 2.29
CA GLN A 32 3.60 12.10 3.29
C GLN A 32 3.64 13.62 3.41
N PRO A 33 3.44 14.21 4.60
CA PRO A 33 3.83 15.58 4.80
C PRO A 33 5.34 15.61 4.53
N LEU A 34 5.77 16.46 3.59
CA LEU A 34 7.17 16.79 3.41
C LEU A 34 7.69 17.28 4.76
N MET A 35 8.30 16.38 5.54
CA MET A 35 9.05 16.72 6.76
C MET A 35 10.36 17.41 6.38
N SER A 36 10.30 18.46 5.56
CA SER A 36 11.46 19.25 5.15
C SER A 36 11.41 20.68 5.67
N GLN A 37 10.50 21.02 6.58
CA GLN A 37 10.27 22.42 7.00
C GLN A 37 10.43 22.69 8.51
N GLN A 38 11.17 21.87 9.26
CA GLN A 38 11.33 22.15 10.70
C GLN A 38 12.73 21.93 11.31
N TYR A 39 13.74 21.56 10.52
CA TYR A 39 15.12 21.60 10.98
C TYR A 39 15.88 22.65 10.18
N GLY A 40 16.47 23.62 10.88
CA GLY A 40 17.34 24.63 10.28
C GLY A 40 18.36 23.98 9.34
N ASP A 41 18.54 24.63 8.21
CA ASP A 41 19.15 24.16 6.97
C ASP A 41 20.53 23.47 7.14
N GLU A 42 21.26 23.77 8.22
CA GLU A 42 22.56 23.17 8.50
C GLU A 42 22.50 21.87 9.31
N ALA A 43 21.70 21.80 10.37
CA ALA A 43 21.61 20.61 11.21
C ALA A 43 21.02 19.41 10.45
N ALA A 44 20.10 19.69 9.52
CA ALA A 44 19.49 18.69 8.64
C ALA A 44 20.49 18.14 7.60
N LYS A 45 21.35 18.98 7.02
CA LYS A 45 22.38 18.55 6.06
C LYS A 45 23.47 17.71 6.73
N VAL A 46 23.89 18.11 7.93
CA VAL A 46 24.89 17.37 8.71
C VAL A 46 24.34 16.02 9.18
N THR A 47 23.09 15.96 9.66
CA THR A 47 22.49 14.68 10.06
C THR A 47 22.21 13.76 8.86
N HIS A 48 21.76 14.29 7.73
CA HIS A 48 21.52 13.47 6.54
C HIS A 48 22.82 12.87 5.98
N SER A 49 23.92 13.62 5.99
CA SER A 49 25.25 13.15 5.57
C SER A 49 25.81 12.08 6.50
N ILE A 50 25.67 12.24 7.82
CA ILE A 50 26.09 11.22 8.80
C ILE A 50 25.28 9.92 8.61
N ILE A 51 23.96 10.02 8.43
CA ILE A 51 23.09 8.84 8.24
C ILE A 51 23.44 8.10 6.95
N THR A 52 23.67 8.80 5.84
CA THR A 52 24.06 8.17 4.56
C THR A 52 25.44 7.53 4.63
N GLN A 53 26.39 8.13 5.35
CA GLN A 53 27.72 7.55 5.55
C GLN A 53 27.66 6.28 6.40
N ILE A 54 26.86 6.26 7.47
CA ILE A 54 26.63 5.07 8.30
C ILE A 54 25.91 3.96 7.50
N GLN A 55 24.95 4.31 6.64
CA GLN A 55 24.31 3.35 5.73
C GLN A 55 25.30 2.74 4.73
N SER A 56 26.25 3.53 4.20
CA SER A 56 27.29 3.04 3.27
C SER A 56 28.29 2.07 3.91
N MET A 57 28.38 2.03 5.25
CA MET A 57 29.21 1.06 5.97
C MET A 57 28.55 -0.32 6.09
N GLY A 58 27.34 -0.52 5.54
CA GLY A 58 26.64 -1.80 5.52
C GLY A 58 26.14 -2.27 6.89
N LEU A 59 26.19 -1.40 7.90
CA LEU A 59 25.80 -1.71 9.29
C LEU A 59 24.29 -1.64 9.53
N PHE A 60 23.51 -1.22 8.52
CA PHE A 60 22.06 -1.21 8.57
C PHE A 60 21.49 -1.87 7.31
N PRO A 61 20.44 -2.71 7.42
CA PRO A 61 19.73 -3.18 6.25
C PRO A 61 19.18 -1.97 5.47
N PRO A 62 19.13 -2.01 4.12
CA PRO A 62 18.67 -0.89 3.31
C PRO A 62 17.26 -0.46 3.76
N MET A 63 17.19 0.63 4.52
CA MET A 63 15.95 1.26 4.95
C MET A 63 15.42 2.13 3.82
N ALA A 64 14.88 1.46 2.82
CA ALA A 64 13.91 2.05 1.90
C ALA A 64 12.85 1.00 1.57
N LYS A 65 12.31 0.32 2.60
CA LYS A 65 10.97 -0.25 2.44
C LYS A 65 10.06 0.96 2.29
N GLU A 66 9.53 1.18 1.08
CA GLU A 66 8.40 2.07 0.85
C GLU A 66 7.41 1.79 1.98
N LEU A 67 7.20 2.79 2.84
CA LEU A 67 6.38 2.62 4.04
C LEU A 67 4.93 2.52 3.58
N THR A 68 4.51 1.32 3.20
CA THR A 68 3.14 1.02 2.82
C THR A 68 2.30 0.86 4.08
N TYR A 69 1.07 1.35 4.00
CA TYR A 69 0.10 1.24 5.08
C TYR A 69 -1.01 0.30 4.62
N PRO A 70 -0.93 -1.01 4.92
CA PRO A 70 -1.96 -1.97 4.54
C PRO A 70 -3.33 -1.48 5.04
N LYS A 71 -4.32 -1.49 4.14
CA LYS A 71 -5.67 -0.99 4.44
C LYS A 71 -6.70 -2.09 4.36
N VAL A 72 -6.67 -2.89 3.30
CA VAL A 72 -7.57 -4.02 3.07
C VAL A 72 -6.80 -5.11 2.34
N VAL A 73 -7.01 -6.37 2.74
CA VAL A 73 -6.58 -7.53 1.97
C VAL A 73 -7.81 -8.37 1.67
N LEU A 74 -8.07 -8.60 0.38
CA LEU A 74 -9.19 -9.42 -0.07
C LEU A 74 -8.66 -10.76 -0.55
N PHE A 75 -9.31 -11.85 -0.14
CA PHE A 75 -9.11 -13.19 -0.70
C PHE A 75 -10.40 -13.57 -1.37
N LEU A 76 -10.41 -13.57 -2.70
CA LEU A 76 -11.60 -13.80 -3.50
C LEU A 76 -11.34 -15.00 -4.41
N THR A 77 -12.29 -15.92 -4.50
CA THR A 77 -12.35 -16.86 -5.62
C THR A 77 -12.44 -16.10 -6.94
N GLU A 78 -12.10 -16.73 -8.07
CA GLU A 78 -12.26 -16.09 -9.39
C GLU A 78 -13.71 -15.60 -9.60
N LYS A 79 -14.70 -16.37 -9.13
CA LYS A 79 -16.12 -16.01 -9.22
C LYS A 79 -16.48 -14.78 -8.40
N GLU A 80 -15.99 -14.67 -7.16
CA GLU A 80 -16.24 -13.50 -6.31
C GLU A 80 -15.54 -12.26 -6.86
N PHE A 81 -14.35 -12.42 -7.44
CA PHE A 81 -13.65 -11.34 -8.13
C PHE A 81 -14.45 -10.81 -9.31
N ASP A 82 -15.02 -11.70 -10.14
CA ASP A 82 -15.90 -11.31 -11.25
C ASP A 82 -17.17 -10.60 -10.76
N GLN A 83 -17.74 -11.05 -9.63
CA GLN A 83 -18.92 -10.43 -9.02
C GLN A 83 -18.66 -9.02 -8.48
N LEU A 84 -17.41 -8.70 -8.14
CA LEU A 84 -17.04 -7.38 -7.64
C LEU A 84 -17.29 -6.30 -8.70
N GLN A 85 -17.23 -6.64 -10.00
CA GLN A 85 -17.46 -5.74 -11.14
C GLN A 85 -16.63 -4.43 -11.11
N VAL A 86 -15.57 -4.40 -10.29
CA VAL A 86 -14.60 -3.31 -10.24
C VAL A 86 -13.31 -3.88 -10.83
N PRO A 87 -12.85 -3.40 -11.99
CA PRO A 87 -11.57 -3.82 -12.53
C PRO A 87 -10.50 -3.40 -11.52
N MET A 88 -9.65 -4.32 -11.08
CA MET A 88 -8.54 -4.05 -10.16
C MET A 88 -7.23 -4.54 -10.78
N ASN A 89 -6.34 -3.60 -11.14
CA ASN A 89 -4.99 -3.90 -11.58
C ASN A 89 -3.96 -3.33 -10.59
N VAL A 90 -2.75 -3.87 -10.62
CA VAL A 90 -1.65 -3.38 -9.79
C VAL A 90 -1.37 -1.91 -10.13
N ASN A 91 -1.21 -1.09 -9.09
CA ASN A 91 -1.08 0.37 -9.10
C ASN A 91 -2.37 1.17 -9.35
N ASP A 92 -3.50 0.53 -9.66
CA ASP A 92 -4.77 1.24 -9.74
C ASP A 92 -5.13 1.82 -8.36
N THR A 93 -5.70 3.03 -8.36
CA THR A 93 -6.10 3.74 -7.15
C THR A 93 -7.61 3.84 -7.10
N TYR A 94 -8.19 3.69 -5.90
CA TYR A 94 -9.62 3.75 -5.64
C TYR A 94 -9.91 4.62 -4.42
N GLU A 95 -11.10 5.20 -4.41
CA GLU A 95 -11.69 5.74 -3.20
C GLU A 95 -12.36 4.62 -2.42
N LEU A 96 -11.96 4.48 -1.15
CA LEU A 96 -12.55 3.57 -0.19
C LEU A 96 -13.34 4.36 0.85
N THR A 97 -14.64 4.08 0.94
CA THR A 97 -15.52 4.64 1.98
C THR A 97 -16.04 3.53 2.87
N PHE A 98 -15.88 3.73 4.18
CA PHE A 98 -16.44 2.86 5.21
C PHE A 98 -17.73 3.50 5.69
N GLU A 99 -18.85 2.79 5.50
CA GLU A 99 -20.16 3.17 5.99
C GLU A 99 -20.67 2.07 6.94
N LYS A 100 -21.82 2.30 7.56
CA LYS A 100 -22.45 1.28 8.41
C LYS A 100 -22.66 0.00 7.58
N GLU A 101 -22.00 -1.08 8.00
CA GLU A 101 -22.08 -2.43 7.41
C GLU A 101 -21.60 -2.53 5.94
N LYS A 102 -20.96 -1.49 5.39
CA LYS A 102 -20.57 -1.45 3.97
C LYS A 102 -19.18 -0.86 3.77
N MET A 103 -18.47 -1.42 2.79
CA MET A 103 -17.28 -0.82 2.21
C MET A 103 -17.55 -0.56 0.74
N LEU A 104 -17.37 0.69 0.31
CA LEU A 104 -17.65 1.13 -1.05
C LEU A 104 -16.34 1.48 -1.73
N PHE A 105 -16.07 0.82 -2.87
CA PHE A 105 -14.96 1.11 -3.76
C PHE A 105 -15.47 1.93 -4.94
N LYS A 106 -14.81 3.04 -5.25
CA LYS A 106 -15.10 3.85 -6.44
C LYS A 106 -13.81 4.19 -7.16
N LEU A 107 -13.91 4.36 -8.48
CA LEU A 107 -12.83 4.99 -9.24
C LEU A 107 -12.69 6.45 -8.77
N PRO A 108 -11.46 6.97 -8.64
CA PRO A 108 -11.23 8.37 -8.33
C PRO A 108 -11.78 9.24 -9.48
N GLU A 109 -12.44 10.34 -9.13
CA GLU A 109 -12.88 11.38 -10.08
C GLU A 109 -11.70 12.14 -10.72
#